data_AF-A0A962Z3B2-F1
#
_entry.id   AF-A0A962Z3B2-F1
#
_cell.length_a   1.000
_cell.length_b   1.000
_cell.length_c   1.000
_cell.angle_alpha   90.00
_cell.angle_beta   90.00
_cell.angle_gamma   90.00
#
_symmetry.space_group_name_H-M   'P 1'
#
loop_
_entity.id
_entity.type
_entity.pdbx_description
1 polymer ?
#
loop_
_entity_poly.entity_id
_entity_poly.type
_entity_poly.pdbx_seq_one_letter_code
_entity_poly.pdbx_strand_id
1 'polypeptide(L)'
;GAPTLVLLAQDRLHRLARSRHSRSFEDQSPDDLVQSIAAEAGLRSDVQLSGISADWHQLNESDLAFLLRIAARFDISLRLVENSLRAKPEAPDPDPLPLSAQDSVLKARLIADLNHQATESMVNGYNLADDTATDYSADRLDPAPGGATAAAALRDLGWESTERVPQPFARSSAEAEAYARAHFRRQGRRFISGDLVCRGEPSLSSGREIDLSGVSPRLRGIYQVVHCAHRFDNATGYETHLKVNKGGWRP
;
A
#
# COMPACT_ATOMS: atom_id res chain seq x y z
N GLY A 1 22.59 32.08 18.52
CA GLY A 1 21.69 30.93 18.77
C GLY A 1 22.50 29.82 19.38
N ALA A 2 21.89 28.99 20.24
CA ALA A 2 22.56 27.77 20.71
C ALA A 2 22.93 26.87 19.52
N PRO A 3 24.04 26.12 19.58
CA PRO A 3 24.41 25.19 18.50
C PRO A 3 23.37 24.06 18.38
N THR A 4 23.03 23.71 17.14
CA THR A 4 22.07 22.63 16.83
C THR A 4 22.81 21.41 16.31
N LEU A 5 22.47 20.22 16.84
CA LEU A 5 22.93 18.93 16.33
C LEU A 5 21.72 18.16 15.78
N VAL A 6 21.86 17.59 14.57
CA VAL A 6 20.83 16.72 13.96
C VAL A 6 21.43 15.34 13.73
N LEU A 7 20.80 14.32 14.28
CA LEU A 7 21.16 12.92 14.07
C LEU A 7 20.04 12.24 13.29
N LEU A 8 20.40 11.59 12.18
CA LEU A 8 19.48 10.76 11.40
C LEU A 8 19.87 9.30 11.56
N ALA A 9 18.97 8.51 12.15
CA ALA A 9 19.09 7.07 12.24
C ALA A 9 18.06 6.41 11.30
N GLN A 10 18.48 5.35 10.64
CA GLN A 10 17.62 4.54 9.77
C GLN A 10 17.62 3.11 10.28
N ASP A 11 16.52 2.40 10.05
CA ASP A 11 16.40 0.98 10.37
C ASP A 11 17.31 0.12 9.47
N ARG A 12 17.19 -1.20 9.58
CA ARG A 12 18.01 -2.12 8.78
C ARG A 12 17.72 -2.08 7.28
N LEU A 13 16.60 -1.51 6.82
CA LEU A 13 16.33 -1.34 5.39
C LEU A 13 17.35 -0.44 4.71
N HIS A 14 18.04 0.44 5.45
CA HIS A 14 19.11 1.25 4.87
C HIS A 14 20.22 0.38 4.25
N ARG A 15 20.44 -0.84 4.76
CA ARG A 15 21.43 -1.78 4.20
C ARG A 15 21.03 -2.20 2.77
N LEU A 16 19.75 -2.50 2.57
CA LEU A 16 19.17 -2.84 1.26
C LEU A 16 19.10 -1.64 0.31
N ALA A 17 19.10 -0.42 0.86
CA ALA A 17 19.06 0.82 0.08
C ALA A 17 20.45 1.32 -0.37
N ARG A 18 21.53 0.84 0.27
CA ARG A 18 22.85 1.47 0.20
C ARG A 18 23.64 1.14 -1.06
N SER A 19 23.61 -0.10 -1.52
CA SER A 19 24.35 -0.54 -2.71
C SER A 19 23.40 -0.82 -3.87
N ARG A 20 23.88 -0.57 -5.09
CA ARG A 20 23.16 -0.87 -6.33
C ARG A 20 23.78 -2.11 -6.94
N HIS A 21 22.95 -2.95 -7.55
CA HIS A 21 23.39 -4.20 -8.17
C HIS A 21 22.81 -4.35 -9.57
N SER A 22 23.47 -5.16 -10.37
CA SER A 22 22.97 -5.64 -11.66
C SER A 22 22.91 -7.16 -11.61
N ARG A 23 21.71 -7.73 -11.45
CA ARG A 23 21.48 -9.17 -11.26
C ARG A 23 20.30 -9.64 -12.11
N SER A 24 20.36 -10.89 -12.55
CA SER A 24 19.21 -11.60 -13.11
C SER A 24 18.79 -12.69 -12.14
N PHE A 25 17.49 -12.77 -11.89
CA PHE A 25 16.84 -13.83 -11.13
C PHE A 25 15.94 -14.58 -12.10
N GLU A 26 16.34 -15.78 -12.47
CA GLU A 26 15.64 -16.59 -13.47
C GLU A 26 14.69 -17.55 -12.77
N ASP A 27 13.49 -17.73 -13.35
CA ASP A 27 12.44 -18.64 -12.87
C ASP A 27 12.17 -18.54 -11.35
N GLN A 28 12.07 -17.31 -10.83
CA GLN A 28 11.79 -17.07 -9.41
C GLN A 28 10.44 -16.40 -9.20
N SER A 29 9.76 -16.80 -8.13
CA SER A 29 8.57 -16.09 -7.68
C SER A 29 8.96 -14.81 -6.90
N PRO A 30 8.09 -13.78 -6.87
CA PRO A 30 8.28 -12.63 -5.99
C PRO A 30 8.53 -12.98 -4.52
N ASP A 31 7.96 -14.09 -4.04
CA ASP A 31 8.21 -14.58 -2.67
C ASP A 31 9.66 -15.05 -2.50
N ASP A 32 10.18 -15.81 -3.46
CA ASP A 32 11.57 -16.28 -3.46
C ASP A 32 12.55 -15.11 -3.49
N LEU A 33 12.28 -14.09 -4.31
CA LEU A 33 13.11 -12.88 -4.40
C LEU A 33 13.24 -12.17 -3.06
N VAL A 34 12.11 -11.95 -2.38
CA VAL A 34 12.09 -11.25 -1.08
C VAL A 34 12.82 -12.09 -0.03
N GLN A 35 12.60 -13.41 -0.01
CA GLN A 35 13.26 -14.32 0.93
C GLN A 35 14.78 -14.35 0.72
N SER A 36 15.24 -14.50 -0.54
CA SER A 36 16.65 -14.53 -0.91
C SER A 36 17.38 -13.25 -0.49
N ILE A 37 16.83 -12.08 -0.87
CA ILE A 37 17.43 -10.78 -0.56
C ILE A 37 17.38 -10.48 0.95
N ALA A 38 16.30 -10.87 1.64
CA ALA A 38 16.22 -10.74 3.10
C ALA A 38 17.32 -11.56 3.80
N ALA A 39 17.52 -12.81 3.37
CA ALA A 39 18.53 -13.70 3.93
C ALA A 39 19.95 -13.15 3.73
N GLU A 40 20.29 -12.66 2.54
CA GLU A 40 21.58 -12.00 2.26
C GLU A 40 21.85 -10.80 3.19
N ALA A 41 20.80 -10.06 3.56
CA ALA A 41 20.89 -8.92 4.47
C ALA A 41 20.83 -9.29 5.97
N GLY A 42 20.68 -10.57 6.31
CA GLY A 42 20.53 -11.06 7.68
C GLY A 42 19.19 -10.70 8.32
N LEU A 43 18.13 -10.61 7.51
CA LEU A 43 16.76 -10.33 7.93
C LEU A 43 15.91 -11.62 7.86
N ARG A 44 14.90 -11.71 8.72
CA ARG A 44 13.81 -12.69 8.55
C ARG A 44 12.89 -12.20 7.43
N SER A 45 12.05 -13.07 6.90
CA SER A 45 11.06 -12.73 5.87
C SER A 45 9.67 -13.25 6.26
N ASP A 46 8.65 -12.42 6.08
CA ASP A 46 7.23 -12.76 6.24
C ASP A 46 6.50 -12.35 4.95
N VAL A 47 6.35 -13.30 4.03
CA VAL A 47 6.00 -13.03 2.62
C VAL A 47 4.77 -13.80 2.18
N GLN A 48 3.95 -13.14 1.37
CA GLN A 48 2.82 -13.72 0.65
C GLN A 48 2.49 -12.75 -0.50
N LEU A 49 3.41 -12.62 -1.43
CA LEU A 49 3.45 -11.61 -2.47
C LEU A 49 2.86 -12.16 -3.76
N SER A 50 3.48 -13.20 -4.28
CA SER A 50 2.97 -14.01 -5.40
C SER A 50 3.86 -15.23 -5.60
N GLY A 51 3.23 -16.36 -5.93
CA GLY A 51 3.93 -17.59 -6.35
C GLY A 51 4.15 -17.70 -7.87
N ILE A 52 3.83 -16.65 -8.63
CA ILE A 52 4.02 -16.65 -10.10
C ILE A 52 5.52 -16.51 -10.40
N SER A 53 6.14 -17.59 -10.86
CA SER A 53 7.55 -17.59 -11.28
C SER A 53 7.74 -16.86 -12.60
N ALA A 54 8.82 -16.08 -12.68
CA ALA A 54 9.26 -15.43 -13.90
C ALA A 54 10.72 -14.98 -13.79
N ASP A 55 11.23 -14.43 -14.89
CA ASP A 55 12.53 -13.77 -14.89
C ASP A 55 12.39 -12.32 -14.42
N TRP A 56 13.32 -11.92 -13.55
CA TRP A 56 13.40 -10.59 -12.97
C TRP A 56 14.82 -10.04 -13.08
N HIS A 57 14.93 -8.83 -13.60
CA HIS A 57 16.21 -8.15 -13.74
C HIS A 57 16.27 -6.99 -12.77
N GLN A 58 17.29 -7.01 -11.92
CA GLN A 58 17.72 -5.88 -11.12
C GLN A 58 18.72 -5.08 -11.97
N LEU A 59 18.34 -3.91 -12.46
CA LEU A 59 19.13 -3.16 -13.46
C LEU A 59 19.77 -1.91 -12.83
N ASN A 60 20.99 -2.07 -12.30
CA ASN A 60 21.69 -1.03 -11.57
C ASN A 60 20.74 -0.35 -10.57
N GLU A 61 20.09 -1.10 -9.68
CA GLU A 61 19.19 -0.55 -8.67
C GLU A 61 19.51 -1.20 -7.32
N SER A 62 19.14 -0.56 -6.21
CA SER A 62 19.35 -1.17 -4.89
C SER A 62 18.38 -2.30 -4.64
N ASP A 63 18.69 -3.19 -3.70
CA ASP A 63 17.82 -4.31 -3.36
C ASP A 63 16.47 -3.81 -2.84
N LEU A 64 16.47 -2.74 -2.04
CA LEU A 64 15.23 -2.11 -1.59
C LEU A 64 14.40 -1.56 -2.76
N ALA A 65 15.03 -0.86 -3.70
CA ALA A 65 14.33 -0.31 -4.87
C ALA A 65 13.75 -1.42 -5.76
N PHE A 66 14.52 -2.48 -5.96
CA PHE A 66 14.10 -3.67 -6.71
C PHE A 66 12.87 -4.32 -6.07
N LEU A 67 12.94 -4.63 -4.77
CA LEU A 67 11.84 -5.25 -4.04
C LEU A 67 10.59 -4.34 -4.01
N LEU A 68 10.75 -3.03 -3.82
CA LEU A 68 9.62 -2.09 -3.89
C LEU A 68 8.98 -2.08 -5.28
N ARG A 69 9.79 -2.12 -6.34
CA ARG A 69 9.29 -2.18 -7.73
C ARG A 69 8.54 -3.47 -8.02
N ILE A 70 8.98 -4.61 -7.47
CA ILE A 70 8.27 -5.89 -7.64
C ILE A 70 6.97 -5.87 -6.82
N ALA A 71 7.06 -5.52 -5.53
CA ALA A 71 5.91 -5.52 -4.63
C ALA A 71 4.81 -4.55 -5.09
N ALA A 72 5.20 -3.43 -5.70
CA ALA A 72 4.29 -2.47 -6.29
C ALA A 72 3.46 -3.04 -7.45
N ARG A 73 3.80 -4.18 -8.07
CA ARG A 73 2.96 -4.79 -9.11
C ARG A 73 1.74 -5.52 -8.53
N PHE A 74 1.85 -5.96 -7.27
CA PHE A 74 0.85 -6.77 -6.57
C PHE A 74 0.08 -5.98 -5.50
N ASP A 75 0.28 -4.66 -5.44
CA ASP A 75 -0.29 -3.77 -4.41
C ASP A 75 0.00 -4.26 -3.00
N ILE A 76 1.27 -4.59 -2.77
CA ILE A 76 1.80 -5.02 -1.48
C ILE A 76 2.85 -4.02 -1.03
N SER A 77 2.72 -3.58 0.22
CA SER A 77 3.67 -2.66 0.84
C SER A 77 4.75 -3.45 1.57
N LEU A 78 6.00 -3.23 1.19
CA LEU A 78 7.17 -3.77 1.85
C LEU A 78 7.52 -2.92 3.07
N ARG A 79 7.64 -3.53 4.24
CA ARG A 79 8.10 -2.85 5.46
C ARG A 79 8.92 -3.76 6.36
N LEU A 80 9.74 -3.17 7.23
CA LEU A 80 10.39 -3.89 8.30
C LEU A 80 9.47 -3.92 9.53
N VAL A 81 9.18 -5.12 10.01
CA VAL A 81 8.51 -5.32 11.31
C VAL A 81 9.53 -6.01 12.22
N GLU A 82 10.00 -5.27 13.22
CA GLU A 82 11.14 -5.66 14.06
C GLU A 82 12.41 -5.97 13.24
N ASN A 83 12.65 -7.25 12.97
CA ASN A 83 13.76 -7.77 12.17
C ASN A 83 13.27 -8.71 11.06
N SER A 84 12.02 -8.55 10.63
CA SER A 84 11.40 -9.31 9.55
C SER A 84 10.97 -8.38 8.43
N LEU A 85 11.40 -8.68 7.21
CA LEU A 85 10.93 -8.03 6.00
C LEU A 85 9.54 -8.58 5.68
N ARG A 86 8.52 -7.76 5.94
CA ARG A 86 7.12 -8.11 5.71
C ARG A 86 6.70 -7.66 4.32
N ALA A 87 6.20 -8.59 3.52
CA ALA A 87 5.69 -8.33 2.18
C ALA A 87 4.48 -9.23 1.89
N LYS A 88 3.34 -8.86 2.45
CA LYS A 88 2.07 -9.57 2.30
C LYS A 88 0.87 -8.63 2.37
N PRO A 89 -0.31 -9.02 1.88
CA PRO A 89 -1.54 -8.27 2.03
C PRO A 89 -1.81 -7.88 3.47
N GLU A 90 -2.55 -6.79 3.63
CA GLU A 90 -2.97 -6.31 4.94
C GLU A 90 -4.24 -7.06 5.33
N ALA A 91 -4.23 -7.63 6.52
CA ALA A 91 -5.39 -8.29 7.11
C ALA A 91 -6.13 -7.28 8.00
N PRO A 92 -7.45 -7.45 8.21
CA PRO A 92 -8.19 -6.65 9.17
C PRO A 92 -7.49 -6.68 10.54
N ASP A 93 -7.34 -5.50 11.16
CA ASP A 93 -6.76 -5.40 12.50
C ASP A 93 -7.80 -5.95 13.50
N PRO A 94 -7.46 -6.97 14.32
CA PRO A 94 -8.40 -7.49 15.31
C PRO A 94 -8.73 -6.48 16.41
N ASP A 95 -7.88 -5.46 16.60
CA ASP A 95 -8.07 -4.41 17.60
C ASP A 95 -7.77 -3.02 16.99
N PRO A 96 -8.67 -2.49 16.12
CA PRO A 96 -8.52 -1.15 15.56
C PRO A 96 -8.60 -0.11 16.68
N LEU A 97 -7.64 0.82 16.70
CA LEU A 97 -7.58 1.80 17.78
C LEU A 97 -8.71 2.84 17.64
N PRO A 98 -9.56 3.05 18.68
CA PRO A 98 -10.62 4.05 18.62
C PRO A 98 -10.03 5.46 18.68
N LEU A 99 -10.36 6.28 17.67
CA LEU A 99 -10.00 7.69 17.61
C LEU A 99 -11.24 8.56 17.40
N SER A 100 -11.30 9.71 18.08
CA SER A 100 -12.43 10.62 17.98
C SER A 100 -11.96 12.03 17.61
N ALA A 101 -12.56 12.60 16.57
CA ALA A 101 -12.39 14.02 16.19
C ALA A 101 -12.85 15.02 17.26
N GLN A 102 -13.54 14.54 18.30
CA GLN A 102 -14.02 15.36 19.41
C GLN A 102 -13.19 15.17 20.70
N ASP A 103 -12.18 14.29 20.68
CA ASP A 103 -11.38 13.97 21.86
C ASP A 103 -9.89 13.73 21.52
N SER A 104 -9.54 12.55 21.01
CA SER A 104 -8.16 12.13 20.82
C SER A 104 -7.47 12.72 19.57
N VAL A 105 -8.23 13.16 18.58
CA VAL A 105 -7.71 13.74 17.34
C VAL A 105 -7.72 15.26 17.43
N LEU A 106 -6.52 15.85 17.36
CA LEU A 106 -6.27 17.29 17.41
C LEU A 106 -6.61 17.98 16.08
N LYS A 107 -6.32 17.33 14.95
CA LYS A 107 -6.62 17.81 13.60
C LYS A 107 -7.01 16.64 12.70
N ALA A 108 -8.07 16.81 11.93
CA ALA A 108 -8.50 15.85 10.92
C ALA A 108 -8.76 16.55 9.60
N ARG A 109 -8.11 16.09 8.53
CA ARG A 109 -8.38 16.51 7.15
C ARG A 109 -8.71 15.27 6.34
N LEU A 110 -9.96 15.14 5.94
CA LEU A 110 -10.46 14.01 5.14
C LEU A 110 -10.92 14.51 3.77
N ILE A 111 -10.69 13.71 2.74
CA ILE A 111 -11.17 13.95 1.38
C ILE A 111 -11.76 12.66 0.81
N ALA A 112 -12.91 12.79 0.16
CA ALA A 112 -13.43 11.78 -0.75
C ALA A 112 -13.17 12.27 -2.18
N ASP A 113 -12.36 11.54 -2.94
CA ASP A 113 -11.90 11.97 -4.26
C ASP A 113 -12.24 10.92 -5.34
N LEU A 114 -12.92 11.39 -6.39
CA LEU A 114 -13.30 10.60 -7.55
C LEU A 114 -12.39 10.83 -8.76
N ASN A 115 -11.55 11.87 -8.77
CA ASN A 115 -10.74 12.24 -9.95
C ASN A 115 -9.74 11.16 -10.35
N HIS A 116 -9.30 10.34 -9.39
CA HIS A 116 -8.33 9.25 -9.59
C HIS A 116 -8.98 7.86 -9.48
N GLN A 117 -10.29 7.79 -9.68
CA GLN A 117 -11.06 6.56 -9.59
C GLN A 117 -11.56 6.16 -10.98
N ALA A 118 -11.64 4.85 -11.21
CA ALA A 118 -12.21 4.26 -12.41
C ALA A 118 -13.29 3.24 -12.00
N THR A 119 -14.19 2.91 -12.93
CA THR A 119 -15.16 1.83 -12.71
C THR A 119 -14.56 0.46 -12.99
N GLU A 120 -13.47 0.41 -13.75
CA GLU A 120 -12.76 -0.80 -14.15
C GLU A 120 -11.26 -0.48 -14.37
N SER A 121 -10.37 -1.38 -13.94
CA SER A 121 -8.96 -1.37 -14.34
C SER A 121 -8.68 -2.57 -15.24
N MET A 122 -8.16 -2.33 -16.44
CA MET A 122 -7.83 -3.35 -17.43
C MET A 122 -6.32 -3.45 -17.63
N VAL A 123 -5.79 -4.67 -17.59
CA VAL A 123 -4.43 -5.00 -17.98
C VAL A 123 -4.48 -5.73 -19.31
N ASN A 124 -3.62 -5.31 -20.23
CA ASN A 124 -3.39 -6.04 -21.46
C ASN A 124 -2.07 -6.80 -21.40
N GLY A 125 -2.02 -7.93 -22.10
CA GLY A 125 -0.84 -8.77 -22.13
C GLY A 125 -0.82 -9.74 -23.28
N TYR A 126 0.30 -10.44 -23.43
CA TYR A 126 0.49 -11.44 -24.46
C TYR A 126 1.49 -12.49 -24.00
N ASN A 127 1.07 -13.75 -24.04
CA ASN A 127 1.93 -14.89 -23.76
C ASN A 127 2.63 -15.31 -25.06
N LEU A 128 3.94 -15.08 -25.13
CA LEU A 128 4.76 -15.42 -26.29
C LEU A 128 4.95 -16.93 -26.48
N ALA A 129 4.87 -17.73 -25.41
CA ALA A 129 5.02 -19.17 -25.50
C ALA A 129 3.79 -19.83 -26.13
N ASP A 130 2.60 -19.32 -25.78
CA ASP A 130 1.32 -19.87 -26.22
C ASP A 130 0.72 -19.11 -27.41
N ASP A 131 1.32 -17.99 -27.85
CA ASP A 131 0.83 -17.10 -28.92
C ASP A 131 -0.59 -16.54 -28.66
N THR A 132 -0.90 -16.22 -27.40
CA THR A 132 -2.24 -15.81 -26.95
C THR A 132 -2.24 -14.50 -26.16
N ALA A 133 -3.32 -13.72 -26.30
CA ALA A 133 -3.55 -12.53 -25.49
C ALA A 133 -3.85 -12.92 -24.03
N THR A 134 -3.32 -12.14 -23.09
CA THR A 134 -3.53 -12.33 -21.64
C THR A 134 -4.12 -11.05 -21.06
N ASP A 135 -5.32 -10.72 -21.51
CA ASP A 135 -6.06 -9.55 -21.06
C ASP A 135 -6.89 -9.90 -19.82
N TYR A 136 -7.01 -8.96 -18.89
CA TYR A 136 -7.87 -9.11 -17.72
C TYR A 136 -8.42 -7.76 -17.27
N SER A 137 -9.66 -7.73 -16.79
CA SER A 137 -10.25 -6.55 -16.18
C SER A 137 -10.77 -6.81 -14.76
N ALA A 138 -10.56 -5.83 -13.88
CA ALA A 138 -11.02 -5.84 -12.50
C ALA A 138 -11.97 -4.65 -12.25
N ASP A 139 -13.16 -4.95 -11.74
CA ASP A 139 -14.26 -3.99 -11.53
C ASP A 139 -14.72 -3.90 -10.07
N ARG A 140 -14.10 -4.70 -9.19
CA ARG A 140 -14.50 -4.88 -7.80
C ARG A 140 -13.32 -5.04 -6.86
N LEU A 141 -13.50 -4.51 -5.65
CA LEU A 141 -12.56 -4.69 -4.55
C LEU A 141 -12.82 -6.04 -3.87
N ASP A 142 -11.73 -6.72 -3.51
CA ASP A 142 -11.76 -7.94 -2.72
C ASP A 142 -10.76 -7.81 -1.54
N PRO A 143 -11.23 -7.86 -0.28
CA PRO A 143 -12.65 -7.88 0.12
C PRO A 143 -13.37 -6.57 -0.23
N ALA A 144 -14.68 -6.65 -0.47
CA ALA A 144 -15.50 -5.47 -0.71
C ALA A 144 -15.57 -4.61 0.55
N PRO A 145 -15.32 -3.28 0.46
CA PRO A 145 -15.47 -2.40 1.62
C PRO A 145 -16.96 -2.25 1.97
N GLY A 146 -17.24 -1.92 3.22
CA GLY A 146 -18.61 -1.64 3.64
C GLY A 146 -19.14 -0.32 3.06
N GLY A 147 -20.34 -0.38 2.46
CA GLY A 147 -21.05 0.79 1.93
C GLY A 147 -20.76 1.08 0.45
N ALA A 148 -20.93 2.33 0.03
CA ALA A 148 -20.72 2.74 -1.36
C ALA A 148 -19.23 2.96 -1.66
N THR A 149 -18.77 2.37 -2.77
CA THR A 149 -17.41 2.51 -3.31
C THR A 149 -17.31 3.68 -4.28
N ALA A 150 -16.09 4.08 -4.62
CA ALA A 150 -15.86 5.03 -5.72
C ALA A 150 -16.48 4.55 -7.04
N ALA A 151 -16.28 3.28 -7.41
CA ALA A 151 -16.83 2.73 -8.65
C ALA A 151 -18.36 2.75 -8.68
N ALA A 152 -19.03 2.53 -7.53
CA ALA A 152 -20.48 2.71 -7.43
C ALA A 152 -20.88 4.19 -7.60
N ALA A 153 -20.19 5.10 -6.91
CA ALA A 153 -20.46 6.54 -7.03
C ALA A 153 -20.25 7.07 -8.45
N LEU A 154 -19.22 6.60 -9.17
CA LEU A 154 -18.99 6.95 -10.57
C LEU A 154 -20.12 6.47 -11.49
N ARG A 155 -20.61 5.24 -11.29
CA ARG A 155 -21.76 4.71 -12.03
C ARG A 155 -23.02 5.52 -11.78
N ASP A 156 -23.30 5.86 -10.52
CA ASP A 156 -24.47 6.68 -10.15
C ASP A 156 -24.42 8.08 -10.79
N LEU A 157 -23.22 8.64 -10.98
CA LEU A 157 -22.99 9.93 -11.64
C LEU A 157 -22.97 9.83 -13.19
N GLY A 158 -22.98 8.62 -13.75
CA GLY A 158 -22.81 8.39 -15.19
C GLY A 158 -21.40 8.68 -15.70
N TRP A 159 -20.39 8.64 -14.84
CA TRP A 159 -18.98 8.90 -15.15
C TRP A 159 -18.16 7.60 -15.25
N GLU A 160 -18.74 6.61 -15.91
CA GLU A 160 -18.11 5.31 -16.12
C GLU A 160 -16.82 5.47 -16.93
N SER A 161 -15.77 4.77 -16.50
CA SER A 161 -14.47 4.82 -17.15
C SER A 161 -13.68 3.54 -16.90
N THR A 162 -13.04 3.05 -17.96
CA THR A 162 -12.05 1.98 -17.89
C THR A 162 -10.66 2.58 -17.97
N GLU A 163 -9.86 2.36 -16.95
CA GLU A 163 -8.44 2.70 -16.98
C GLU A 163 -7.64 1.51 -17.52
N ARG A 164 -6.74 1.77 -18.47
CA ARG A 164 -5.77 0.78 -18.94
C ARG A 164 -4.45 0.92 -18.19
N VAL A 165 -4.04 -0.14 -17.51
CA VAL A 165 -2.76 -0.22 -16.80
C VAL A 165 -1.65 -0.46 -17.82
N PRO A 166 -0.74 0.51 -18.06
CA PRO A 166 0.19 0.43 -19.17
C PRO A 166 1.40 -0.47 -18.89
N GLN A 167 1.78 -0.61 -17.62
CA GLN A 167 2.94 -1.38 -17.18
C GLN A 167 2.71 -1.92 -15.76
N PRO A 168 3.26 -3.09 -15.41
CA PRO A 168 4.01 -4.00 -16.29
C PRO A 168 3.12 -4.71 -17.33
N PHE A 169 3.68 -5.04 -18.49
CA PHE A 169 3.01 -5.91 -19.46
C PHE A 169 2.84 -7.32 -18.88
N ALA A 170 1.64 -7.87 -18.93
CA ALA A 170 1.37 -9.23 -18.45
C ALA A 170 1.85 -10.26 -19.48
N ARG A 171 2.62 -11.24 -19.02
CA ARG A 171 3.15 -12.35 -19.83
C ARG A 171 2.33 -13.62 -19.71
N SER A 172 1.42 -13.66 -18.73
CA SER A 172 0.52 -14.77 -18.46
C SER A 172 -0.82 -14.26 -17.95
N SER A 173 -1.87 -15.07 -18.06
CA SER A 173 -3.19 -14.71 -17.54
C SER A 173 -3.19 -14.52 -16.02
N ALA A 174 -2.33 -15.24 -15.30
CA ALA A 174 -2.16 -15.09 -13.85
C ALA A 174 -1.53 -13.73 -13.49
N GLU A 175 -0.54 -13.27 -14.27
CA GLU A 175 0.01 -11.92 -14.11
C GLU A 175 -1.04 -10.85 -14.41
N ALA A 176 -1.80 -11.01 -15.50
CA ALA A 176 -2.84 -10.05 -15.91
C ALA A 176 -3.89 -9.87 -14.81
N GLU A 177 -4.40 -10.98 -14.26
CA GLU A 177 -5.33 -10.95 -13.14
C GLU A 177 -4.72 -10.27 -11.91
N ALA A 178 -3.51 -10.66 -11.50
CA ALA A 178 -2.85 -10.13 -10.32
C ALA A 178 -2.62 -8.61 -10.44
N TYR A 179 -2.14 -8.14 -11.60
CA TYR A 179 -1.85 -6.73 -11.84
C TYR A 179 -3.11 -5.88 -11.92
N ALA A 180 -4.17 -6.37 -12.61
CA ALA A 180 -5.42 -5.63 -12.74
C ALA A 180 -6.10 -5.46 -11.38
N ARG A 181 -6.19 -6.54 -10.59
CA ARG A 181 -6.74 -6.51 -9.24
C ARG A 181 -5.92 -5.61 -8.31
N ALA A 182 -4.58 -5.69 -8.38
CA ALA A 182 -3.70 -4.85 -7.59
C ALA A 182 -3.88 -3.35 -7.92
N HIS A 183 -4.01 -3.00 -9.20
CA HIS A 183 -4.22 -1.63 -9.62
C HIS A 183 -5.56 -1.08 -9.14
N PHE A 184 -6.64 -1.82 -9.40
CA PHE A 184 -7.99 -1.46 -8.99
C PHE A 184 -8.07 -1.29 -7.47
N ARG A 185 -7.46 -2.22 -6.72
CA ARG A 185 -7.42 -2.18 -5.25
C ARG A 185 -6.70 -0.94 -4.71
N ARG A 186 -5.54 -0.60 -5.28
CA ARG A 186 -4.75 0.56 -4.85
C ARG A 186 -5.52 1.87 -5.02
N GLN A 187 -6.20 2.03 -6.14
CA GLN A 187 -7.00 3.21 -6.41
C GLN A 187 -8.25 3.25 -5.54
N GLY A 188 -9.01 2.16 -5.49
CA GLY A 188 -10.24 2.07 -4.72
C GLY A 188 -10.02 2.34 -3.23
N ARG A 189 -8.91 1.86 -2.63
CA ARG A 189 -8.56 2.16 -1.23
C ARG A 189 -8.32 3.65 -0.95
N ARG A 190 -7.96 4.44 -1.97
CA ARG A 190 -7.71 5.88 -1.85
C ARG A 190 -8.95 6.74 -2.12
N PHE A 191 -10.12 6.11 -2.33
CA PHE A 191 -11.38 6.83 -2.50
C PHE A 191 -11.59 7.83 -1.36
N ILE A 192 -11.44 7.37 -0.12
CA ILE A 192 -11.40 8.24 1.05
C ILE A 192 -9.98 8.21 1.60
N SER A 193 -9.38 9.38 1.78
CA SER A 193 -8.07 9.52 2.38
C SER A 193 -8.01 10.73 3.30
N GLY A 194 -7.00 10.77 4.16
CA GLY A 194 -6.82 11.93 5.02
C GLY A 194 -5.54 11.95 5.82
N ASP A 195 -5.31 13.11 6.42
CA ASP A 195 -4.27 13.35 7.41
C ASP A 195 -4.91 13.57 8.78
N LEU A 196 -4.40 12.87 9.79
CA LEU A 196 -4.82 13.02 11.18
C LEU A 196 -3.63 13.40 12.05
N VAL A 197 -3.87 14.25 13.04
CA VAL A 197 -2.92 14.53 14.12
C VAL A 197 -3.61 14.16 15.42
N CYS A 198 -3.04 13.23 16.17
CA CYS A 198 -3.58 12.70 17.41
C CYS A 198 -2.69 13.08 18.59
N ARG A 199 -3.27 13.19 19.77
CA ARG A 199 -2.51 13.24 21.01
C ARG A 199 -1.72 11.93 21.13
N GLY A 200 -0.41 12.05 21.36
CA GLY A 200 0.58 11.02 21.04
C GLY A 200 0.21 9.60 21.43
N GLU A 201 0.20 8.73 20.43
CA GLU A 201 -0.26 7.35 20.52
C GLU A 201 0.84 6.43 20.00
N PRO A 202 1.67 5.86 20.90
CA PRO A 202 2.85 5.08 20.52
C PRO A 202 2.51 3.69 19.97
N SER A 203 1.28 3.20 20.16
CA SER A 203 0.90 1.88 19.65
C SER A 203 0.60 1.88 18.13
N LEU A 204 0.40 3.05 17.52
CA LEU A 204 0.08 3.17 16.11
C LEU A 204 1.31 3.01 15.23
N SER A 205 1.17 2.26 14.15
CA SER A 205 2.20 2.09 13.12
C SER A 205 1.54 1.88 11.76
N SER A 206 2.31 2.01 10.68
CA SER A 206 1.81 1.70 9.33
C SER A 206 1.33 0.24 9.26
N GLY A 207 0.14 0.05 8.71
CA GLY A 207 -0.54 -1.25 8.59
C GLY A 207 -1.58 -1.53 9.67
N ARG A 208 -1.56 -0.80 10.79
CA ARG A 208 -2.66 -0.86 11.77
C ARG A 208 -3.90 -0.17 11.24
N GLU A 209 -5.03 -0.46 11.87
CA GLU A 209 -6.28 0.22 11.60
C GLU A 209 -6.71 1.11 12.78
N ILE A 210 -7.48 2.16 12.47
CA ILE A 210 -8.13 3.02 13.45
C ILE A 210 -9.64 3.00 13.22
N ASP A 211 -10.43 3.10 14.28
CA ASP A 211 -11.87 3.36 14.18
C ASP A 211 -12.14 4.84 14.43
N LEU A 212 -12.39 5.59 13.35
CA LEU A 212 -12.57 7.04 13.42
C LEU A 212 -14.03 7.42 13.69
N SER A 213 -14.22 8.19 14.76
CA SER A 213 -15.50 8.70 15.23
C SER A 213 -15.47 10.23 15.40
N GLY A 214 -16.59 10.84 15.77
CA GLY A 214 -16.71 12.30 15.95
C GLY A 214 -16.70 13.12 14.64
N VAL A 215 -16.65 12.45 13.48
CA VAL A 215 -16.75 13.05 12.14
C VAL A 215 -18.15 12.82 11.52
N SER A 216 -18.39 13.39 10.33
CA SER A 216 -19.62 13.16 9.57
C SER A 216 -19.96 11.66 9.44
N PRO A 217 -21.25 11.27 9.48
CA PRO A 217 -21.67 9.86 9.37
C PRO A 217 -21.14 9.10 8.15
N ARG A 218 -20.85 9.80 7.04
CA ARG A 218 -20.25 9.20 5.85
C ARG A 218 -18.76 8.90 6.02
N LEU A 219 -18.06 9.69 6.82
CA LEU A 219 -16.60 9.62 6.98
C LEU A 219 -16.17 8.81 8.21
N ARG A 220 -17.09 8.32 9.04
CA ARG A 220 -16.74 7.49 10.21
C ARG A 220 -16.42 6.04 9.83
N GLY A 221 -15.77 5.33 10.77
CA GLY A 221 -15.48 3.90 10.71
C GLY A 221 -14.01 3.58 10.55
N ILE A 222 -13.72 2.35 10.10
CA ILE A 222 -12.36 1.81 10.05
C ILE A 222 -11.55 2.41 8.90
N TYR A 223 -10.36 2.92 9.22
CA TYR A 223 -9.36 3.37 8.26
C TYR A 223 -8.05 2.61 8.46
N GLN A 224 -7.38 2.33 7.35
CA GLN A 224 -6.03 1.79 7.36
C GLN A 224 -4.99 2.91 7.49
N VAL A 225 -4.02 2.74 8.38
CA VAL A 225 -2.89 3.66 8.53
C VAL A 225 -1.83 3.34 7.48
N VAL A 226 -1.66 4.23 6.50
CA VAL A 226 -0.63 4.07 5.44
C VAL A 226 0.69 4.75 5.81
N HIS A 227 0.66 5.73 6.70
CA HIS A 227 1.85 6.40 7.22
C HIS A 227 1.63 6.78 8.69
N CYS A 228 2.66 6.59 9.51
CA CYS A 228 2.67 7.00 10.90
C CYS A 228 3.99 7.70 11.21
N ALA A 229 3.92 8.88 11.82
CA ALA A 229 5.08 9.63 12.29
C ALA A 229 4.82 10.14 13.71
N HIS A 230 5.62 9.65 14.64
CA HIS A 230 5.63 10.11 16.02
C HIS A 230 6.57 11.30 16.15
N ARG A 231 6.08 12.41 16.72
CA ARG A 231 6.84 13.65 16.87
C ARG A 231 6.77 14.12 18.30
N PHE A 232 7.90 14.56 18.82
CA PHE A 232 7.99 15.17 20.14
C PHE A 232 8.73 16.49 20.02
N ASP A 233 8.13 17.55 20.53
CA ASP A 233 8.81 18.82 20.77
C ASP A 233 8.29 19.50 22.04
N ASN A 234 8.99 20.53 22.50
CA ASN A 234 8.65 21.23 23.74
C ASN A 234 7.41 22.14 23.62
N ALA A 235 6.95 22.45 22.41
CA ALA A 235 5.86 23.38 22.17
C ALA A 235 4.50 22.66 22.08
N THR A 236 4.43 21.57 21.33
CA THR A 236 3.21 20.77 21.11
C THR A 236 3.20 19.47 21.90
N GLY A 237 4.33 19.10 22.52
CA GLY A 237 4.47 17.84 23.23
C GLY A 237 4.57 16.64 22.28
N TYR A 238 4.03 15.50 22.70
CA TYR A 238 4.03 14.26 21.91
C TYR A 238 2.78 14.18 21.02
N GLU A 239 2.98 14.16 19.71
CA GLU A 239 1.93 14.01 18.69
C GLU A 239 2.19 12.82 17.78
N THR A 240 1.12 12.22 17.27
CA THR A 240 1.19 11.17 16.25
C THR A 240 0.48 11.65 15.00
N HIS A 241 1.24 11.75 13.91
CA HIS A 241 0.81 12.22 12.61
C HIS A 241 0.55 11.02 11.70
N LEU A 242 -0.67 10.88 11.22
CA LEU A 242 -1.12 9.73 10.46
C LEU A 242 -1.55 10.17 9.06
N LYS A 243 -1.28 9.32 8.07
CA LYS A 243 -2.04 9.31 6.81
C LYS A 243 -2.85 8.05 6.76
N VAL A 244 -4.12 8.20 6.41
CA VAL A 244 -5.10 7.12 6.47
C VAL A 244 -5.90 7.03 5.18
N ASN A 245 -6.41 5.84 4.87
CA ASN A 245 -7.30 5.64 3.73
C ASN A 245 -8.36 4.55 4.00
N LYS A 246 -9.44 4.60 3.21
CA LYS A 246 -10.56 3.66 3.28
C LYS A 246 -11.26 3.58 1.92
N GLY A 247 -11.66 2.37 1.52
CA GLY A 247 -12.24 2.11 0.19
C GLY A 247 -13.73 2.38 0.02
N GLY A 248 -14.43 2.88 1.04
CA GLY A 248 -15.87 3.12 0.97
C GLY A 248 -16.44 3.89 2.14
N TRP A 249 -17.61 4.49 1.95
CA TRP A 249 -18.39 5.15 3.00
C TRP A 249 -19.76 4.52 3.17
N ARG A 250 -20.34 4.68 4.37
CA ARG A 250 -21.77 4.37 4.55
C ARG A 250 -22.57 5.60 4.08
N PRO A 251 -23.54 5.44 3.15
CA PRO A 251 -24.32 6.55 2.59
C PRO A 251 -25.08 7.36 3.65
#